data_AF-A0A4V1ZYN5-F1
#
_entry.id   AF-A0A4V1ZYN5-F1
#
_cell.length_a   1.000
_cell.length_b   1.000
_cell.length_c   1.000
_cell.angle_alpha   90.00
_cell.angle_beta   90.00
_cell.angle_gamma   90.00
#
_symmetry.space_group_name_H-M   'P 1'
#
loop_
_entity.id
_entity.type
_entity.pdbx_description
1 polymer ?
#
loop_
_entity_poly.entity_id
_entity_poly.type
_entity_poly.pdbx_seq_one_letter_code
_entity_poly.pdbx_strand_id
1 'polypeptide(L)'
;MQRQKIKRKGTESFPSLFPMSIETQLQTIERMIGALTDEQPGYFLVEVKIKPTNNVKVYLDGDEGISIEKCIQFNRALYKQLE
;
A
#
# COMPACT_ATOMS: atom_id res chain seq x y z
N MET A 1 -25.19 33.41 -36.05
CA MET A 1 -24.63 33.64 -34.69
C MET A 1 -24.21 32.30 -34.09
N GLN A 2 -22.93 31.93 -34.21
CA GLN A 2 -22.38 30.67 -33.69
C GLN A 2 -21.59 30.95 -32.41
N ARG A 3 -22.09 30.44 -31.27
CA ARG A 3 -21.39 30.46 -29.98
C ARG A 3 -20.26 29.41 -30.02
N GLN A 4 -19.03 29.89 -29.95
CA GLN A 4 -17.82 29.08 -29.93
C GLN A 4 -17.76 28.18 -28.69
N LYS A 5 -17.39 26.91 -28.89
CA LYS A 5 -17.15 25.92 -27.83
C LYS A 5 -15.85 26.30 -27.09
N ILE A 6 -15.95 26.55 -25.79
CA ILE A 6 -14.81 26.80 -24.91
C ILE A 6 -14.03 25.49 -24.74
N LYS A 7 -12.89 25.39 -25.42
CA LYS A 7 -11.91 24.30 -25.31
C LYS A 7 -11.06 24.58 -24.07
N ARG A 8 -11.34 23.92 -22.94
CA ARG A 8 -10.48 23.99 -21.74
C ARG A 8 -9.16 23.28 -22.05
N LYS A 9 -8.12 24.05 -22.34
CA LYS A 9 -6.73 23.60 -22.42
C LYS A 9 -6.12 23.64 -21.00
N GLY A 10 -5.33 22.62 -20.67
CA GLY A 10 -4.25 22.74 -19.69
C GLY A 10 -4.54 22.22 -18.29
N THR A 11 -4.37 20.91 -18.09
CA THR A 11 -3.60 20.43 -16.93
C THR A 11 -2.49 19.57 -17.51
N GLU A 12 -1.41 20.23 -17.92
CA GLU A 12 -0.15 19.54 -18.13
C GLU A 12 0.28 19.02 -16.75
N SER A 13 0.47 17.71 -16.66
CA SER A 13 0.96 17.06 -15.45
C SER A 13 2.36 17.59 -15.16
N PHE A 14 2.48 18.41 -14.12
CA PHE A 14 3.77 18.72 -13.53
C PHE A 14 4.48 17.39 -13.18
N PRO A 15 5.72 17.16 -13.64
CA PRO A 15 6.46 15.97 -13.27
C PRO A 15 6.79 16.05 -11.78
N SER A 16 6.08 15.22 -11.01
CA SER A 16 6.41 14.76 -9.66
C SER A 16 6.91 15.82 -8.66
N LEU A 17 5.98 16.61 -8.13
CA LEU A 17 6.13 17.21 -6.79
C LEU A 17 4.90 16.96 -5.90
N PHE A 18 4.09 15.96 -6.24
CA PHE A 18 3.01 15.51 -5.37
C PHE A 18 3.59 14.51 -4.36
N PRO A 19 3.44 14.73 -3.03
CA PRO A 19 3.73 13.69 -2.06
C PRO A 19 2.87 12.47 -2.41
N MET A 20 3.49 11.30 -2.56
CA MET A 20 2.79 10.05 -2.82
C MET A 20 1.61 9.94 -1.87
N SER A 21 0.38 9.90 -2.41
CA SER A 21 -0.80 9.92 -1.56
C SER A 21 -0.77 8.72 -0.61
N ILE A 22 -1.23 8.89 0.63
CA ILE A 22 -1.27 7.80 1.63
C ILE A 22 -1.99 6.57 1.07
N GLU A 23 -3.03 6.79 0.27
CA GLU A 23 -3.76 5.76 -0.45
C GLU A 23 -2.85 4.93 -1.37
N THR A 24 -1.99 5.58 -2.15
CA THR A 24 -1.03 4.89 -3.04
C THR A 24 -0.02 4.07 -2.25
N GLN A 25 0.43 4.57 -1.10
CA GLN A 25 1.36 3.84 -0.22
C GLN A 25 0.68 2.61 0.40
N LEU A 26 -0.56 2.78 0.86
CA LEU A 26 -1.37 1.71 1.44
C LEU A 26 -1.57 0.58 0.44
N GLN A 27 -2.04 0.90 -0.78
CA GLN A 27 -2.21 -0.08 -1.85
C GLN A 27 -0.91 -0.80 -2.21
N THR A 28 0.22 -0.09 -2.18
CA THR A 28 1.52 -0.70 -2.45
C THR A 28 1.89 -1.71 -1.35
N ILE A 29 1.69 -1.36 -0.08
CA ILE A 29 1.98 -2.22 1.07
C ILE A 29 1.05 -3.44 1.10
N GLU A 30 -0.25 -3.25 0.83
CA GLU A 30 -1.22 -4.35 0.73
C GLU A 30 -0.79 -5.36 -0.33
N ARG A 31 -0.30 -4.88 -1.48
CA ARG A 31 0.18 -5.74 -2.56
C ARG A 31 1.46 -6.48 -2.19
N MET A 32 2.40 -5.83 -1.50
CA MET A 32 3.63 -6.46 -1.01
C MET A 32 3.33 -7.54 0.01
N ILE A 33 2.44 -7.28 0.97
CA ILE A 33 1.99 -8.28 1.95
C ILE A 33 1.23 -9.42 1.26
N GLY A 34 0.33 -9.11 0.31
CA GLY A 34 -0.44 -10.10 -0.44
C GLY A 34 0.46 -11.13 -1.12
N ALA A 35 1.52 -10.67 -1.79
CA ALA A 35 2.51 -11.55 -2.41
C ALA A 35 3.24 -12.44 -1.37
N LEU A 36 3.51 -11.93 -0.16
CA LEU A 36 4.13 -12.71 0.92
C LEU A 36 3.17 -13.74 1.52
N THR A 37 1.88 -13.42 1.63
CA THR A 37 0.86 -14.34 2.15
C THR A 37 0.49 -15.42 1.14
N ASP A 38 0.56 -15.14 -0.16
CA ASP A 38 0.29 -16.12 -1.22
C ASP A 38 1.31 -17.28 -1.20
N GLU A 39 2.55 -17.03 -0.76
CA GLU A 39 3.58 -18.06 -0.58
C GLU A 39 3.34 -18.95 0.66
N GLN A 40 2.51 -18.50 1.61
CA GLN A 40 2.23 -19.20 2.87
C GLN A 40 0.71 -19.30 3.11
N PRO A 41 0.05 -20.26 2.44
CA PRO A 41 -1.39 -20.46 2.60
C PRO A 41 -1.74 -20.72 4.07
N GLY A 42 -2.81 -20.06 4.53
CA GLY A 42 -3.27 -20.10 5.92
C GLY A 42 -3.00 -18.82 6.71
N TYR A 43 -2.23 -17.87 6.17
CA TYR A 43 -2.12 -16.51 6.71
C TYR A 43 -2.74 -15.50 5.75
N PHE A 44 -3.42 -14.50 6.30
CA PHE A 44 -4.10 -13.47 5.52
C PHE A 44 -3.94 -12.09 6.14
N LEU A 45 -3.99 -11.09 5.27
CA LEU A 45 -4.01 -9.69 5.67
C LEU A 45 -5.39 -9.31 6.19
N VAL A 46 -5.44 -8.78 7.42
CA VAL A 46 -6.65 -8.22 8.02
C VAL A 46 -6.79 -6.75 7.69
N GLU A 47 -5.72 -5.97 7.89
CA GLU A 47 -5.76 -4.52 7.70
C GLU A 47 -4.35 -3.92 7.59
N VAL A 48 -4.20 -2.85 6.80
CA VAL A 48 -3.02 -1.98 6.83
C VAL A 48 -3.43 -0.58 7.28
N LYS A 49 -2.70 -0.01 8.24
CA LYS A 49 -2.87 1.37 8.69
C LYS A 49 -1.56 2.13 8.56
N ILE A 50 -1.59 3.28 7.91
CA ILE A 50 -0.44 4.20 7.83
C ILE A 50 -0.73 5.41 8.71
N LYS A 51 0.12 5.65 9.71
CA LYS A 51 0.06 6.89 10.51
C LYS A 51 0.82 8.02 9.82
N PRO A 52 0.48 9.29 10.08
CA PRO A 52 1.16 10.45 9.50
C PRO A 52 2.69 10.50 9.68
N THR A 53 3.23 9.79 10.67
CA THR A 53 4.67 9.68 10.95
C THR A 53 5.35 8.54 10.19
N ASN A 54 4.84 8.15 9.02
CA ASN A 54 5.28 6.99 8.25
C ASN A 54 5.35 5.68 9.07
N ASN A 55 4.46 5.54 10.06
CA ASN A 55 4.37 4.33 10.85
C ASN A 55 3.32 3.42 10.22
N VAL A 56 3.81 2.40 9.52
CA VAL A 56 2.99 1.35 8.92
C VAL A 56 2.69 0.30 9.98
N LYS A 57 1.40 0.00 10.15
CA LYS A 57 0.91 -1.09 10.97
C LYS A 57 0.20 -2.09 10.07
N VAL A 58 0.71 -3.32 10.06
CA VAL A 58 0.12 -4.44 9.34
C VAL A 58 -0.49 -5.38 10.36
N TYR A 59 -1.76 -5.70 10.17
CA TYR A 59 -2.50 -6.66 10.98
C TYR A 59 -2.66 -7.94 10.15
N LEU A 60 -2.04 -9.02 10.62
CA LEU A 60 -2.10 -10.33 10.01
C LEU A 60 -2.80 -11.29 10.96
N ASP A 61 -3.56 -12.21 10.40
CA ASP A 61 -4.12 -13.34 11.12
C ASP A 61 -3.97 -14.62 10.27
N GLY A 62 -4.30 -15.75 10.84
CA GLY A 62 -4.30 -17.02 10.12
C GLY A 62 -5.36 -17.98 10.63
N ASP A 63 -5.67 -18.99 9.83
CA ASP A 63 -6.74 -19.95 10.12
C ASP A 63 -6.53 -20.67 11.47
N GLU A 64 -5.28 -20.93 11.82
CA GLU A 64 -4.88 -21.55 13.10
C GLU A 64 -4.22 -20.55 14.07
N GLY A 65 -4.39 -19.25 13.79
CA GLY A 65 -3.69 -18.16 14.46
C GLY A 65 -2.24 -18.00 14.01
N ILE A 66 -1.68 -16.82 14.29
CA ILE A 66 -0.31 -16.47 13.90
C ILE A 66 0.64 -16.46 15.11
N SER A 67 1.78 -17.13 14.96
CA SER A 67 2.83 -17.10 15.98
C SER A 67 3.64 -15.81 15.93
N ILE A 68 4.24 -15.42 17.06
CA ILE A 68 5.10 -14.22 17.13
C ILE A 68 6.30 -14.34 16.17
N GLU A 69 6.83 -15.55 16.02
CA GLU A 69 7.94 -15.80 15.09
C GLU A 69 7.53 -15.50 13.64
N LYS A 70 6.31 -15.89 13.23
CA LYS A 70 5.79 -15.57 11.90
C LYS A 70 5.63 -14.07 11.70
N CYS A 71 5.13 -13.34 12.71
CA CYS A 71 5.08 -11.88 12.66
C CYS A 71 6.46 -11.26 12.42
N ILE A 72 7.51 -11.77 13.08
CA ILE A 72 8.89 -11.30 12.87
C ILE A 72 9.37 -11.61 11.44
N GLN A 73 9.06 -12.80 10.91
CA GLN A 73 9.42 -13.19 9.54
C GLN A 73 8.77 -12.27 8.51
N PHE A 74 7.46 -12.02 8.61
CA PHE A 74 6.75 -11.09 7.73
C PHE A 74 7.31 -9.67 7.83
N ASN A 75 7.57 -9.19 9.05
CA ASN A 75 8.16 -7.87 9.26
C ASN A 75 9.51 -7.74 8.55
N ARG A 76 10.41 -8.72 8.73
CA ARG A 76 11.73 -8.73 8.06
C ARG A 76 11.61 -8.80 6.53
N ALA A 77 10.66 -9.58 6.02
CA ALA A 77 10.44 -9.69 4.58
C ALA A 77 9.92 -8.38 3.98
N LEU A 78 8.95 -7.72 4.63
CA LEU A 78 8.42 -6.43 4.20
C LEU A 78 9.48 -5.34 4.27
N TYR A 79 10.26 -5.27 5.36
CA TYR A 79 11.34 -4.29 5.50
C TYR A 79 12.37 -4.38 4.35
N LYS A 80 12.72 -5.59 3.92
CA LYS A 80 13.65 -5.79 2.78
C LYS A 80 13.10 -5.29 1.44
N GLN A 81 11.78 -5.21 1.27
CA GLN A 81 11.17 -4.67 0.05
C GLN A 81 11.03 -3.14 0.10
N LEU A 82 11.12 -2.55 1.29
CA LEU A 82 11.01 -1.11 1.53
C LEU A 82 12.38 -0.41 1.63
N GLU A 83 13.46 -1.17 1.81
CA GLU A 83 14.87 -0.72 1.76
C GLU A 83 15.31 -0.45 0.32
#